data_AF-A0A955ZAM8-F1
#
_entry.id   AF-A0A955ZAM8-F1
#
_cell.length_a   1.000
_cell.length_b   1.000
_cell.length_c   1.000
_cell.angle_alpha   90.00
_cell.angle_beta   90.00
_cell.angle_gamma   90.00
#
_symmetry.space_group_name_H-M   'P 1'
#
loop_
_entity.id
_entity.type
_entity.pdbx_description
1 polymer ?
#
loop_
_entity_poly.entity_id
_entity_poly.type
_entity_poly.pdbx_seq_one_letter_code
_entity_poly.pdbx_strand_id
1 'polypeptide(L)'
;MIRDAFAEALRRDPHKTRRWVVLVDGEPKQLRAVKTEARRAGVKVTILADIVHVIEYIWAAARALFGESNAKAEEWVEHRLHALLTGRSGGEVAKTIRWWEARHKKLDAAARAAIDKTCRYIADRTRTRLLRYKEALRDGLPIATGVIEGACRYVVKDRMDRTGARWSLTGAEAVLRLRAIRASKDFDAYWAFHLERDRERNHASRYEDGKIPDPLPAPKTRLKRVK
;
A
#
# COMPACT_ATOMS: atom_id res chain seq x y z
N MET A 1 15.51 -0.24 -2.76
CA MET A 1 14.05 -0.47 -2.63
C MET A 1 13.66 -1.13 -1.30
N ILE A 2 13.98 -2.40 -1.02
CA ILE A 2 13.59 -3.04 0.28
C ILE A 2 14.33 -2.41 1.46
N ARG A 3 15.65 -2.20 1.34
CA ARG A 3 16.46 -1.53 2.38
C ARG A 3 15.91 -0.15 2.73
N ASP A 4 15.55 0.64 1.72
CA ASP A 4 15.01 1.99 1.92
C ASP A 4 13.64 1.95 2.60
N ALA A 5 12.80 0.97 2.28
CA ALA A 5 11.54 0.76 2.97
C ALA A 5 11.74 0.42 4.47
N PHE A 6 12.74 -0.40 4.80
CA PHE A 6 13.11 -0.68 6.20
C PHE A 6 13.69 0.55 6.90
N ALA A 7 14.51 1.34 6.21
CA ALA A 7 15.04 2.59 6.75
C ALA A 7 13.92 3.60 7.07
N GLU A 8 12.95 3.75 6.15
CA GLU A 8 11.78 4.60 6.37
C GLU A 8 10.89 4.08 7.49
N ALA A 9 10.67 2.76 7.57
CA ALA A 9 9.91 2.15 8.67
C ALA A 9 10.60 2.37 10.02
N LEU A 10 11.94 2.25 10.09
CA LEU A 10 12.72 2.56 11.30
C LEU A 10 12.63 4.04 11.66
N ARG A 11 12.64 4.93 10.67
CA ARG A 11 12.47 6.38 10.90
C ARG A 11 11.10 6.70 11.49
N ARG A 12 10.04 5.99 11.08
CA ARG A 12 8.66 6.19 11.57
C ARG A 12 8.38 5.49 12.90
N ASP A 13 9.05 4.38 13.19
CA ASP A 13 8.93 3.61 14.43
C ASP A 13 10.31 3.33 15.03
N PRO A 14 11.03 4.38 15.51
CA PRO A 14 12.41 4.25 15.99
C PRO A 14 12.53 3.34 17.21
N HIS A 15 11.47 3.27 18.01
CA HIS A 15 11.37 2.42 19.20
C HIS A 15 10.85 1.00 18.88
N LYS A 16 10.52 0.69 17.62
CA LYS A 16 10.09 -0.64 17.15
C LYS A 16 8.89 -1.18 17.93
N THR A 17 7.96 -0.28 18.27
CA THR A 17 6.78 -0.59 19.10
C THR A 17 5.61 -1.11 18.28
N ARG A 18 5.62 -0.87 16.97
CA ARG A 18 4.53 -1.28 16.07
C ARG A 18 4.74 -2.70 15.59
N ARG A 19 3.64 -3.35 15.19
CA ARG A 19 3.72 -4.61 14.44
C ARG A 19 4.05 -4.31 12.98
N TRP A 20 5.17 -4.82 12.51
CA TRP A 20 5.60 -4.61 11.12
C TRP A 20 5.02 -5.68 10.22
N VAL A 21 4.38 -5.26 9.13
CA VAL A 21 3.77 -6.15 8.13
C VAL A 21 4.40 -5.86 6.77
N VAL A 22 4.77 -6.92 6.06
CA VAL A 22 5.32 -6.84 4.70
C VAL A 22 4.49 -7.71 3.78
N LEU A 23 3.92 -7.10 2.73
CA LEU A 23 3.25 -7.80 1.65
C LEU A 23 4.27 -8.16 0.57
N VAL A 24 4.24 -9.39 0.09
CA VAL A 24 5.18 -9.92 -0.91
C VAL A 24 4.44 -10.65 -2.02
N ASP A 25 5.03 -10.71 -3.21
CA ASP A 25 4.52 -11.48 -4.35
C ASP A 25 4.83 -12.99 -4.25
N GLY A 26 5.60 -13.38 -3.23
CA GLY A 26 6.03 -14.76 -3.00
C GLY A 26 7.26 -15.19 -3.81
N GLU A 27 7.99 -14.25 -4.43
CA GLU A 27 9.28 -14.50 -5.08
C GLU A 27 10.36 -14.82 -4.03
N PRO A 28 11.06 -15.97 -4.10
CA PRO A 28 12.06 -16.35 -3.12
C PRO A 28 13.17 -15.33 -2.91
N LYS A 29 13.62 -14.61 -3.95
CA LYS A 29 14.62 -13.54 -3.81
C LYS A 29 14.08 -12.38 -2.95
N GLN A 30 12.85 -11.95 -3.19
CA GLN A 30 12.20 -10.88 -2.42
C GLN A 30 12.07 -11.29 -0.95
N LEU A 31 11.61 -12.51 -0.68
CA LEU A 31 11.46 -13.03 0.68
C LEU A 31 12.80 -13.09 1.44
N ARG A 32 13.88 -13.51 0.76
CA ARG A 32 15.23 -13.51 1.36
C ARG A 32 15.68 -12.09 1.71
N ALA A 33 15.48 -11.13 0.81
CA ALA A 33 15.85 -9.74 1.05
C ALA A 33 15.08 -9.15 2.24
N VAL A 34 13.76 -9.35 2.32
CA VAL A 34 12.94 -8.91 3.46
C VAL A 34 13.43 -9.52 4.78
N LYS A 35 13.72 -10.82 4.80
CA LYS A 35 14.24 -11.49 6.01
C LYS A 35 15.62 -10.99 6.42
N THR A 36 16.50 -10.71 5.46
CA THR A 36 17.83 -10.15 5.71
C THR A 36 17.71 -8.76 6.33
N GLU A 37 16.88 -7.88 5.77
CA GLU A 37 16.70 -6.52 6.30
C GLU A 37 15.98 -6.53 7.67
N ALA A 38 14.99 -7.41 7.87
CA ALA A 38 14.36 -7.57 9.18
C ALA A 38 15.36 -8.00 10.26
N ARG A 39 16.28 -8.92 9.92
CA ARG A 39 17.36 -9.34 10.83
C ARG A 39 18.33 -8.18 11.11
N ARG A 40 18.75 -7.45 10.06
CA ARG A 40 19.63 -6.28 10.20
C ARG A 40 19.03 -5.19 11.10
N ALA A 41 17.74 -4.93 10.94
CA ALA A 41 17.00 -3.97 11.75
C ALA A 41 16.65 -4.49 13.16
N GLY A 42 16.81 -5.80 13.42
CA GLY A 42 16.44 -6.42 14.69
C GLY A 42 14.94 -6.36 14.97
N VAL A 43 14.10 -6.47 13.94
CA VAL A 43 12.64 -6.38 14.03
C VAL A 43 11.98 -7.69 13.64
N LYS A 44 10.91 -8.06 14.34
CA LYS A 44 10.04 -9.16 13.93
C LYS A 44 9.03 -8.64 12.91
N VAL A 45 9.03 -9.23 11.71
CA VAL A 45 8.09 -8.88 10.63
C VAL A 45 7.07 -10.00 10.41
N THR A 46 5.81 -9.62 10.24
CA THR A 46 4.76 -10.49 9.72
C THR A 46 4.80 -10.39 8.19
N ILE A 47 5.04 -11.51 7.50
CA ILE A 47 5.10 -11.53 6.03
C ILE A 47 3.86 -12.24 5.51
N LEU A 48 3.10 -11.57 4.64
CA LEU A 48 1.91 -12.11 3.99
C LEU A 48 2.07 -12.04 2.48
N ALA A 49 1.50 -13.02 1.77
CA ALA A 49 1.41 -12.93 0.32
C ALA A 49 0.34 -11.90 -0.03
N ASP A 50 0.66 -10.96 -0.92
CA ASP A 50 -0.33 -10.02 -1.42
C ASP A 50 -1.44 -10.77 -2.16
N ILE A 51 -2.67 -10.60 -1.68
CA ILE A 51 -3.83 -11.29 -2.26
C ILE A 51 -4.06 -10.90 -3.72
N VAL A 52 -3.65 -9.70 -4.15
CA VAL A 52 -3.79 -9.28 -5.56
C VAL A 52 -3.03 -10.23 -6.48
N HIS A 53 -1.79 -10.60 -6.12
CA HIS A 53 -1.02 -11.58 -6.88
C HIS A 53 -1.66 -12.97 -6.85
N VAL A 54 -2.18 -13.40 -5.71
CA VAL A 54 -2.87 -14.70 -5.60
C VAL A 54 -4.12 -14.74 -6.49
N ILE A 55 -4.89 -13.64 -6.52
CA ILE A 55 -6.07 -13.46 -7.38
C ILE A 55 -5.68 -13.60 -8.85
N GLU A 56 -4.56 -13.02 -9.30
CA GLU A 56 -4.08 -13.14 -10.69
C GLU A 56 -3.85 -14.61 -11.10
N TYR A 57 -3.21 -15.40 -10.23
CA TYR A 57 -3.01 -16.83 -10.47
C TYR A 57 -4.33 -17.60 -10.51
N ILE A 58 -5.26 -17.32 -9.59
CA ILE A 58 -6.57 -17.98 -9.57
C ILE A 58 -7.37 -17.63 -10.83
N TRP A 59 -7.32 -16.38 -11.29
CA TRP A 59 -7.92 -15.95 -12.55
C TRP A 59 -7.28 -16.61 -13.77
N ALA A 60 -5.96 -16.81 -13.78
CA ALA A 60 -5.31 -17.54 -14.87
C ALA A 60 -5.84 -18.99 -14.97
N ALA A 61 -6.03 -19.67 -13.83
CA ALA A 61 -6.65 -20.99 -13.82
C ALA A 61 -8.14 -20.96 -14.20
N ALA A 62 -8.88 -19.93 -13.80
CA ALA A 62 -10.28 -19.75 -14.19
C ALA A 62 -10.40 -19.59 -15.71
N ARG A 63 -9.59 -18.71 -16.32
CA ARG A 63 -9.58 -18.52 -17.77
C ARG A 63 -9.22 -19.79 -18.53
N ALA A 64 -8.30 -20.58 -18.00
CA ALA A 64 -7.96 -21.88 -18.57
C ALA A 64 -9.13 -22.88 -18.54
N LEU A 65 -10.00 -22.80 -17.53
CA LEU A 65 -11.15 -23.70 -17.38
C LEU A 65 -12.41 -23.23 -18.12
N PHE A 66 -12.65 -21.90 -18.15
CA PHE A 66 -13.92 -21.32 -18.60
C PHE A 66 -13.80 -20.41 -19.84
N GLY A 67 -12.60 -20.14 -20.34
CA GLY A 67 -12.38 -19.17 -21.42
C GLY A 67 -12.39 -17.73 -20.92
N GLU A 68 -13.04 -16.82 -21.67
CA GLU A 68 -13.15 -15.41 -21.27
C GLU A 68 -13.91 -15.23 -19.94
N SER A 69 -13.66 -14.11 -19.28
CA SER A 69 -14.30 -13.77 -18.00
C SER A 69 -15.82 -13.75 -18.16
N ASN A 70 -16.49 -14.60 -17.38
CA ASN A 70 -17.94 -14.77 -17.35
C ASN A 70 -18.39 -15.07 -15.91
N ALA A 71 -19.71 -15.03 -15.66
CA ALA A 71 -20.29 -15.22 -14.33
C ALA A 71 -19.86 -16.53 -13.65
N LYS A 72 -19.73 -17.63 -14.41
CA LYS A 72 -19.26 -18.92 -13.85
C LYS A 72 -17.80 -18.85 -13.43
N ALA A 73 -16.95 -18.19 -14.23
CA ALA A 73 -15.56 -17.98 -13.87
C ALA A 73 -15.43 -17.09 -12.62
N GLU A 74 -16.23 -16.03 -12.51
CA GLU A 74 -16.26 -15.13 -11.35
C GLU A 74 -16.65 -15.88 -10.08
N GLU A 75 -17.78 -16.59 -10.09
CA GLU A 75 -18.24 -17.43 -8.97
C GLU A 75 -17.18 -18.50 -8.62
N TRP A 76 -16.54 -19.08 -9.63
CA TRP A 76 -15.47 -20.05 -9.43
C TRP A 76 -14.27 -19.41 -8.72
N VAL A 77 -13.83 -18.22 -9.12
CA VAL A 77 -12.74 -17.49 -8.46
C VAL A 77 -13.12 -17.11 -7.03
N GLU A 78 -14.32 -16.56 -6.84
CA GLU A 78 -14.83 -16.12 -5.53
C GLU A 78 -14.78 -17.24 -4.50
N HIS A 79 -15.28 -18.43 -4.83
CA HIS A 79 -15.26 -19.57 -3.92
C HIS A 79 -13.84 -19.95 -3.45
N ARG A 80 -12.82 -19.76 -4.30
CA ARG A 80 -11.43 -20.16 -4.00
C ARG A 80 -10.74 -19.10 -3.17
N LEU A 81 -11.02 -17.84 -3.47
CA LEU A 81 -10.59 -16.72 -2.64
C LEU A 81 -11.24 -16.80 -1.27
N HIS A 82 -12.56 -17.00 -1.20
CA HIS A 82 -13.28 -17.17 0.05
C HIS A 82 -12.71 -18.33 0.88
N ALA A 83 -12.36 -19.45 0.24
CA ALA A 83 -11.68 -20.56 0.93
C ALA A 83 -10.34 -20.15 1.56
N LEU A 84 -9.49 -19.41 0.84
CA LEU A 84 -8.22 -18.90 1.39
C LEU A 84 -8.46 -17.89 2.52
N LEU A 85 -9.40 -16.97 2.33
CA LEU A 85 -9.77 -15.94 3.31
C LEU A 85 -10.36 -16.54 4.59
N THR A 86 -11.05 -17.68 4.50
CA THR A 86 -11.62 -18.40 5.65
C THR A 86 -10.68 -19.45 6.26
N GLY A 87 -9.45 -19.53 5.77
CA GLY A 87 -8.34 -20.25 6.40
C GLY A 87 -8.01 -21.61 5.80
N ARG A 88 -8.56 -21.97 4.63
CA ARG A 88 -8.06 -23.14 3.91
C ARG A 88 -6.65 -22.89 3.40
N SER A 89 -5.82 -23.92 3.47
CA SER A 89 -4.45 -23.84 2.95
C SER A 89 -4.42 -23.76 1.43
N GLY A 90 -3.37 -23.14 0.88
CA GLY A 90 -3.14 -23.12 -0.57
C GLY A 90 -3.06 -24.52 -1.19
N GLY A 91 -2.55 -25.51 -0.45
CA GLY A 91 -2.56 -26.92 -0.86
C GLY A 91 -3.95 -27.54 -0.99
N GLU A 92 -4.88 -27.24 -0.07
CA GLU A 92 -6.28 -27.69 -0.18
C GLU A 92 -6.98 -27.03 -1.38
N VAL A 93 -6.78 -25.73 -1.57
CA VAL A 93 -7.35 -25.01 -2.71
C VAL A 93 -6.79 -25.54 -4.03
N ALA A 94 -5.48 -25.84 -4.10
CA ALA A 94 -4.86 -26.47 -5.26
C ALA A 94 -5.46 -27.84 -5.56
N LYS A 95 -5.72 -28.68 -4.54
CA LYS A 95 -6.40 -29.98 -4.73
C LYS A 95 -7.77 -29.79 -5.37
N THR A 96 -8.55 -28.81 -4.91
CA THR A 96 -9.84 -28.47 -5.53
C THR A 96 -9.65 -28.06 -7.00
N ILE A 97 -8.68 -27.19 -7.30
CA ILE A 97 -8.42 -26.77 -8.70
C ILE A 97 -8.03 -27.97 -9.58
N ARG A 98 -7.18 -28.88 -9.11
CA ARG A 98 -6.81 -30.11 -9.84
C ARG A 98 -7.99 -31.06 -10.05
N TRP A 99 -8.90 -31.13 -9.09
CA TRP A 99 -10.14 -31.90 -9.23
C TRP A 99 -11.04 -31.34 -10.35
N TRP A 100 -11.08 -30.02 -10.51
CA TRP A 100 -11.77 -29.34 -11.62
C TRP A 100 -11.07 -29.61 -12.96
N GLU A 101 -9.74 -29.51 -13.00
CA GLU A 101 -8.92 -29.82 -14.19
C GLU A 101 -9.22 -31.24 -14.71
N ALA A 102 -9.24 -32.24 -13.83
CA ALA A 102 -9.48 -33.64 -14.20
C ALA A 102 -10.86 -33.89 -14.82
N ARG A 103 -11.84 -33.02 -14.55
CA ARG A 103 -13.20 -33.11 -15.10
C ARG A 103 -13.37 -32.40 -16.44
N HIS A 104 -12.38 -31.58 -16.84
CA HIS A 104 -12.40 -30.89 -18.11
C HIS A 104 -11.69 -31.74 -19.18
N LYS A 105 -12.48 -32.35 -20.07
CA LYS A 105 -11.99 -33.29 -21.09
C LYS A 105 -11.24 -32.62 -22.25
N LYS A 106 -11.34 -31.30 -22.43
CA LYS A 106 -10.80 -30.55 -23.58
C LYS A 106 -9.93 -29.36 -23.15
N LEU A 107 -8.89 -29.61 -22.34
CA LEU A 107 -7.87 -28.61 -22.04
C LEU A 107 -6.65 -28.82 -22.92
N ASP A 108 -6.23 -27.77 -23.62
CA ASP A 108 -4.97 -27.75 -24.36
C ASP A 108 -3.75 -27.68 -23.41
N ALA A 109 -2.56 -27.78 -23.98
CA ALA A 109 -1.32 -27.76 -23.20
C ALA A 109 -1.10 -26.43 -22.45
N ALA A 110 -1.51 -25.31 -23.04
CA ALA A 110 -1.35 -23.98 -22.44
C ALA A 110 -2.26 -23.80 -21.22
N ALA A 111 -3.52 -24.23 -21.32
CA ALA A 111 -4.49 -24.23 -20.24
C ALA A 111 -4.02 -25.10 -19.07
N ARG A 112 -3.52 -26.31 -19.34
CA ARG A 112 -2.94 -27.20 -18.32
C ARG A 112 -1.74 -26.57 -17.64
N ALA A 113 -0.85 -25.94 -18.42
CA ALA A 113 0.32 -25.25 -17.88
C ALA A 113 -0.07 -24.06 -16.98
N ALA A 114 -1.11 -23.30 -17.34
CA ALA A 114 -1.62 -22.20 -16.51
C ALA A 114 -2.19 -22.71 -15.17
N ILE A 115 -3.05 -23.74 -15.22
CA ILE A 115 -3.62 -24.37 -14.01
C ILE A 115 -2.51 -24.93 -13.11
N ASP A 116 -1.55 -25.61 -13.71
CA ASP A 116 -0.43 -26.20 -13.00
C ASP A 116 0.45 -25.12 -12.35
N LYS A 117 0.77 -24.05 -13.07
CA LYS A 117 1.52 -22.91 -12.55
C LYS A 117 0.80 -22.31 -11.34
N THR A 118 -0.52 -22.11 -11.42
CA THR A 118 -1.34 -21.64 -10.30
C THR A 118 -1.29 -22.58 -9.10
N CYS A 119 -1.49 -23.88 -9.33
CA CYS A 119 -1.45 -24.87 -8.25
C CYS A 119 -0.07 -24.92 -7.57
N ARG A 120 1.02 -24.93 -8.34
CA ARG A 120 2.39 -24.89 -7.81
C ARG A 120 2.65 -23.61 -7.01
N TYR A 121 2.13 -22.47 -7.48
CA TYR A 121 2.28 -21.21 -6.78
C TYR A 121 1.61 -21.26 -5.40
N ILE A 122 0.31 -21.57 -5.33
CA ILE A 122 -0.44 -21.53 -4.06
C ILE A 122 -0.10 -22.70 -3.12
N ALA A 123 0.24 -23.88 -3.65
CA ALA A 123 0.57 -25.06 -2.85
C ALA A 123 2.05 -25.13 -2.45
N ASP A 124 2.89 -24.21 -2.93
CA ASP A 124 4.28 -24.13 -2.49
C ASP A 124 4.35 -24.03 -0.97
N ARG A 125 5.27 -24.79 -0.36
CA ARG A 125 5.40 -24.89 1.10
C ARG A 125 5.71 -23.54 1.75
N THR A 126 6.47 -22.69 1.06
CA THR A 126 6.80 -21.36 1.55
C THR A 126 5.60 -20.44 1.41
N ARG A 127 4.98 -20.37 0.23
CA ARG A 127 3.84 -19.47 -0.03
C ARG A 127 2.60 -19.85 0.77
N THR A 128 2.31 -21.13 0.95
CA THR A 128 1.19 -21.60 1.80
C THR A 128 1.25 -21.02 3.22
N ARG A 129 2.44 -20.78 3.76
CA ARG A 129 2.61 -20.15 5.09
C ARG A 129 2.40 -18.64 5.08
N LEU A 130 2.48 -18.01 3.92
CA LEU A 130 2.23 -16.58 3.70
C LEU A 130 0.74 -16.29 3.42
N LEU A 131 -0.06 -17.30 3.08
CA LEU A 131 -1.51 -17.21 2.81
C LEU A 131 -2.38 -17.26 4.09
N ARG A 132 -1.86 -16.77 5.23
CA ARG A 132 -2.55 -16.78 6.53
C ARG A 132 -3.57 -15.63 6.64
N TYR A 133 -4.49 -15.59 5.69
CA TYR A 133 -5.43 -14.47 5.54
C TYR A 133 -6.46 -14.40 6.65
N LYS A 134 -6.95 -15.55 7.12
CA LYS A 134 -7.92 -15.60 8.23
C LYS A 134 -7.36 -14.91 9.48
N GLU A 135 -6.12 -15.25 9.86
CA GLU A 135 -5.46 -14.66 11.01
C GLU A 135 -5.11 -13.18 10.77
N ALA A 136 -4.66 -12.84 9.56
CA ALA A 136 -4.38 -11.45 9.20
C ALA A 136 -5.62 -10.55 9.29
N LEU A 137 -6.77 -11.00 8.74
CA LEU A 137 -8.03 -10.28 8.79
C LEU A 137 -8.58 -10.15 10.21
N ARG A 138 -8.50 -11.22 11.01
CA ARG A 138 -8.88 -11.17 12.44
C ARG A 138 -8.05 -10.13 13.20
N ASP A 139 -6.77 -10.04 12.89
CA ASP A 139 -5.83 -9.12 13.54
C ASP A 139 -5.87 -7.69 12.91
N GLY A 140 -6.73 -7.43 11.92
CA GLY A 140 -6.85 -6.13 11.24
C GLY A 140 -5.66 -5.76 10.37
N LEU A 141 -4.87 -6.74 9.91
CA LEU A 141 -3.70 -6.50 9.08
C LEU A 141 -4.09 -6.30 7.61
N PRO A 142 -3.35 -5.47 6.86
CA PRO A 142 -3.53 -5.38 5.41
C PRO A 142 -3.14 -6.72 4.76
N ILE A 143 -3.92 -7.14 3.77
CA ILE A 143 -3.68 -8.35 2.95
C ILE A 143 -3.46 -8.05 1.47
N ALA A 144 -3.71 -6.80 1.06
CA ALA A 144 -3.64 -6.34 -0.32
C ALA A 144 -2.81 -5.06 -0.40
N THR A 145 -1.96 -4.92 -1.42
CA THR A 145 -1.28 -3.64 -1.69
C THR A 145 -2.21 -2.60 -2.32
N GLY A 146 -3.44 -2.95 -2.72
CA GLY A 146 -4.38 -2.04 -3.37
C GLY A 146 -4.63 -0.71 -2.61
N VAL A 147 -4.60 -0.71 -1.28
CA VAL A 147 -4.67 0.54 -0.49
C VAL A 147 -3.44 1.42 -0.72
N ILE A 148 -2.26 0.81 -0.79
CA ILE A 148 -0.98 1.48 -1.09
C ILE A 148 -0.98 1.98 -2.54
N GLU A 149 -1.41 1.15 -3.49
CA GLU A 149 -1.51 1.53 -4.90
C GLU A 149 -2.53 2.66 -5.13
N GLY A 150 -3.67 2.60 -4.43
CA GLY A 150 -4.68 3.66 -4.43
C GLY A 150 -4.12 4.98 -3.91
N ALA A 151 -3.37 4.94 -2.80
CA ALA A 151 -2.67 6.11 -2.27
C ALA A 151 -1.62 6.65 -3.25
N CYS A 152 -0.80 5.78 -3.85
CA CYS A 152 0.18 6.18 -4.87
C CYS A 152 -0.49 6.77 -6.12
N ARG A 153 -1.60 6.19 -6.58
CA ARG A 153 -2.39 6.73 -7.70
C ARG A 153 -2.90 8.13 -7.36
N TYR A 154 -3.57 8.27 -6.23
CA TYR A 154 -4.15 9.54 -5.80
C TYR A 154 -3.08 10.61 -5.56
N VAL A 155 -2.03 10.31 -4.79
CA VAL A 155 -1.01 11.31 -4.44
C VAL A 155 -0.12 11.64 -5.63
N VAL A 156 0.31 10.63 -6.40
CA VAL A 156 1.31 10.76 -7.47
C VAL A 156 0.66 10.82 -8.86
N LYS A 157 0.06 9.72 -9.32
CA LYS A 157 -0.36 9.58 -10.73
C LYS A 157 -1.37 10.64 -11.16
N ASP A 158 -2.44 10.86 -10.38
CA ASP A 158 -3.51 11.79 -10.72
C ASP A 158 -3.03 13.25 -10.90
N ARG A 159 -1.86 13.57 -10.33
CA ARG A 159 -1.24 14.89 -10.49
C ARG A 159 -0.16 14.92 -11.55
N MET A 160 0.69 13.90 -11.57
CA MET A 160 1.91 13.88 -12.36
C MET A 160 1.69 13.39 -13.79
N ASP A 161 0.74 12.48 -13.99
CA ASP A 161 0.48 11.80 -15.26
C ASP A 161 -0.65 12.47 -16.06
N ARG A 162 -0.74 13.81 -15.97
CA ARG A 162 -1.73 14.60 -16.72
C ARG A 162 -1.14 14.98 -18.07
N THR A 163 -1.93 14.83 -19.12
CA THR A 163 -1.54 15.23 -20.48
C THR A 163 -1.03 16.67 -20.51
N GLY A 164 0.14 16.88 -21.10
CA GLY A 164 0.79 18.19 -21.19
C GLY A 164 1.51 18.67 -19.93
N ALA A 165 1.47 17.92 -18.82
CA ALA A 165 2.22 18.28 -17.62
C ALA A 165 3.73 18.07 -17.81
N ARG A 166 4.52 19.06 -17.40
CA ARG A 166 5.98 18.98 -17.33
C ARG A 166 6.43 19.34 -15.93
N TRP A 167 7.40 18.60 -15.42
CA TRP A 167 7.88 18.74 -14.06
C TRP A 167 9.39 18.72 -14.01
N SER A 168 9.98 19.66 -13.27
CA SER A 168 11.32 19.45 -12.73
C SER A 168 11.25 18.50 -11.53
N LEU A 169 12.33 17.79 -11.22
CA LEU A 169 12.37 16.89 -10.06
C LEU A 169 12.00 17.63 -8.77
N THR A 170 12.61 18.80 -8.55
CA THR A 170 12.33 19.65 -7.38
C THR A 170 10.87 20.11 -7.33
N GLY A 171 10.29 20.49 -8.47
CA GLY A 171 8.90 20.92 -8.55
C GLY A 171 7.91 19.78 -8.31
N ALA A 172 8.17 18.61 -8.88
CA ALA A 172 7.38 17.41 -8.64
C ALA A 172 7.40 17.05 -7.14
N GLU A 173 8.59 16.98 -6.54
CA GLU A 173 8.74 16.62 -5.14
C GLU A 173 8.02 17.61 -4.21
N ALA A 174 8.17 18.92 -4.44
CA ALA A 174 7.49 19.94 -3.64
C ALA A 174 5.97 19.77 -3.67
N VAL A 175 5.38 19.53 -4.85
CA VAL A 175 3.94 19.28 -5.00
C VAL A 175 3.52 17.97 -4.34
N LEU A 176 4.30 16.89 -4.48
CA LEU A 176 3.98 15.62 -3.83
C LEU A 176 4.01 15.71 -2.31
N ARG A 177 4.97 16.45 -1.73
CA ARG A 177 5.03 16.69 -0.28
C ARG A 177 3.77 17.41 0.22
N LEU A 178 3.34 18.47 -0.47
CA LEU A 178 2.10 19.19 -0.12
C LEU A 178 0.86 18.29 -0.25
N ARG A 179 0.78 17.48 -1.32
CA ARG A 179 -0.32 16.52 -1.50
C ARG A 179 -0.33 15.45 -0.41
N ALA A 180 0.83 14.95 -0.01
CA ALA A 180 0.96 13.97 1.07
C ALA A 180 0.46 14.55 2.39
N ILE A 181 0.88 15.76 2.76
CA ILE A 181 0.41 16.47 3.95
C ILE A 181 -1.12 16.63 3.93
N ARG A 182 -1.68 17.04 2.79
CA ARG A 182 -3.14 17.19 2.63
C ARG A 182 -3.88 15.86 2.73
N ALA A 183 -3.37 14.80 2.12
CA ALA A 183 -3.95 13.46 2.17
C ALA A 183 -3.92 12.88 3.60
N SER A 184 -2.86 13.15 4.35
CA SER A 184 -2.73 12.78 5.77
C SER A 184 -3.59 13.62 6.73
N LYS A 185 -4.25 14.68 6.23
CA LYS A 185 -5.00 15.67 7.02
C LYS A 185 -4.13 16.52 7.97
N ASP A 186 -2.84 16.63 7.67
CA ASP A 186 -1.87 17.40 8.47
C ASP A 186 -1.68 18.84 7.96
N PHE A 187 -2.48 19.28 6.98
CA PHE A 187 -2.29 20.55 6.29
C PHE A 187 -2.37 21.75 7.22
N ASP A 188 -3.37 21.81 8.10
CA ASP A 188 -3.56 22.96 8.97
C ASP A 188 -2.41 23.11 9.98
N ALA A 189 -1.97 21.98 10.57
CA ALA A 189 -0.82 21.95 11.47
C ALA A 189 0.48 22.35 10.75
N TYR A 190 0.71 21.83 9.54
CA TYR A 190 1.84 22.22 8.71
C TYR A 190 1.79 23.70 8.33
N TRP A 191 0.61 24.23 7.99
CA TRP A 191 0.44 25.61 7.56
C TRP A 191 0.77 26.58 8.69
N ALA A 192 0.26 26.32 9.90
CA ALA A 192 0.63 27.09 11.09
C ALA A 192 2.14 27.08 11.34
N PHE A 193 2.76 25.89 11.29
CA PHE A 193 4.22 25.76 11.40
C PHE A 193 4.97 26.53 10.31
N HIS A 194 4.51 26.43 9.06
CA HIS A 194 5.13 27.09 7.92
C HIS A 194 5.10 28.61 8.07
N LEU A 195 3.95 29.18 8.41
CA LEU A 195 3.80 30.62 8.66
C LEU A 195 4.74 31.10 9.77
N GLU A 196 4.85 30.36 10.88
CA GLU A 196 5.76 30.74 11.97
C GLU A 196 7.22 30.72 11.51
N ARG A 197 7.64 29.65 10.81
CA ARG A 197 9.01 29.56 10.30
C ARG A 197 9.31 30.59 9.20
N ASP A 198 8.32 30.98 8.41
CA ASP A 198 8.47 32.02 7.39
C ASP A 198 8.60 33.40 8.04
N ARG A 199 7.76 33.67 9.05
CA ARG A 199 7.83 34.85 9.91
C ARG A 199 9.22 35.03 10.51
N GLU A 200 9.80 33.97 11.07
CA GLU A 200 11.16 34.01 11.62
C GLU A 200 12.22 34.29 10.55
N ARG A 201 12.17 33.57 9.43
CA ARG A 201 13.18 33.65 8.36
C ARG A 201 13.19 35.02 7.68
N ASN A 202 12.01 35.54 7.34
CA ASN A 202 11.87 36.72 6.49
C ASN A 202 11.67 38.01 7.28
N HIS A 203 11.13 37.94 8.50
CA HIS A 203 10.80 39.13 9.28
C HIS A 203 11.61 39.21 10.57
N ALA A 204 11.48 38.27 11.51
CA ALA A 204 12.09 38.41 12.84
C ALA A 204 13.62 38.61 12.81
N SER A 205 14.30 38.00 11.83
CA SER A 205 15.75 38.20 11.59
C SER A 205 16.15 39.60 11.12
N ARG A 206 15.18 40.44 10.72
CA ARG A 206 15.38 41.78 10.14
C ARG A 206 14.93 42.92 11.05
N TYR A 207 14.34 42.63 12.21
CA TYR A 207 13.87 43.63 13.18
C TYR A 207 14.64 43.51 14.50
N GLU A 208 14.94 44.66 15.10
CA GLU A 208 15.60 44.75 16.40
C GLU A 208 14.77 44.02 17.47
N ASP A 209 15.44 43.24 18.34
CA ASP A 209 14.83 42.35 19.34
C ASP A 209 13.82 41.30 18.81
N GLY A 210 13.79 41.04 17.49
CA GLY A 210 12.84 40.10 16.88
C GLY A 210 11.37 40.54 16.94
N LYS A 211 11.11 41.81 17.29
CA LYS A 211 9.74 42.36 17.39
C LYS A 211 9.27 42.85 16.03
N ILE A 212 8.35 42.11 15.44
CA ILE A 212 7.68 42.49 14.20
C ILE A 212 6.56 43.48 14.54
N PRO A 213 6.55 44.70 13.99
CA PRO A 213 5.46 45.65 14.19
C PRO A 213 4.15 45.09 13.64
N ASP A 214 3.03 45.28 14.34
CA ASP A 214 1.71 45.00 13.76
C ASP A 214 1.45 46.00 12.64
N PRO A 215 1.35 45.56 11.36
CA PRO A 215 1.11 46.47 10.25
C PRO A 215 -0.33 46.99 10.24
N LEU A 216 -1.23 46.41 11.05
CA LEU A 216 -2.60 46.86 11.15
C LEU A 216 -2.70 48.04 12.14
N PRO A 217 -3.47 49.09 11.80
CA PRO A 217 -3.74 50.16 12.74
C PRO A 217 -4.49 49.60 13.95
N ALA A 218 -4.15 50.10 15.14
CA ALA A 218 -4.80 49.70 16.39
C ALA A 218 -6.34 49.76 16.23
N PRO A 219 -7.08 48.75 16.70
CA PRO A 219 -8.54 48.75 16.60
C PRO A 219 -9.09 50.04 17.21
N LYS A 220 -9.77 50.87 16.40
CA LYS A 220 -10.42 52.08 16.92
C LYS A 220 -11.42 51.67 17.98
N THR A 221 -11.26 52.19 19.20
CA THR A 221 -12.23 52.02 20.28
C THR A 221 -13.60 52.45 19.76
N ARG A 222 -14.55 51.50 19.71
CA ARG A 222 -15.94 51.81 19.34
C ARG A 222 -16.48 52.78 20.38
N LEU A 223 -16.55 54.07 20.02
CA LEU A 223 -17.21 55.08 20.84
C LEU A 223 -18.67 54.66 20.99
N LYS A 224 -19.08 54.31 22.22
CA LYS A 224 -20.49 54.09 22.54
C LYS A 224 -21.20 55.43 22.46
N ARG A 225 -22.22 55.52 21.60
CA ARG A 225 -23.15 56.66 21.61
C ARG A 225 -23.88 56.64 22.96
N VAL A 226 -23.58 57.62 23.80
CA VAL A 226 -24.37 57.89 25.01
C VAL A 226 -25.60 58.68 24.55
N LYS A 227 -26.79 58.19 24.89
CA LYS A 227 -28.05 58.90 24.69
C LYS A 227 -28.23 59.91 25.82
#